data_AF-A0A934C479-F1
#
_entry.id   AF-A0A934C479-F1
#
_cell.length_a   1.000
_cell.length_b   1.000
_cell.length_c   1.000
_cell.angle_alpha   90.00
_cell.angle_beta   90.00
_cell.angle_gamma   90.00
#
_symmetry.space_group_name_H-M   'P 1'
#
loop_
_entity.id
_entity.type
_entity.pdbx_description
1 polymer ?
#
loop_
_entity_poly.entity_id
_entity_poly.type
_entity_poly.pdbx_seq_one_letter_code
_entity_poly.pdbx_strand_id
1 'polypeptide(L)'
;MSESGLTRKLHDLLHREAHLKLCRAQLTPVWTEKEAELRALQATRPPFMAILSRKVREDHRGKLSATEQSVERMRQRMEMLDLCEPHIARMIEEEIESLLRESCPEYIESLAALRQKEDWLRCLERFGAKIFEFTRALGNVRNLACSGYARQSNVYSSGALQAFGIAYEAAQAVEEEVRFANRISDAQLGVFRANGIQTKPLPRLPEPGFTDWVNRIKALPLAEAQVQFDALIDHTKRLHDTGIPELRAQADQVQHEQTGDIRNFLHAAWEQFRAEVAPEIFPGDTERLVADTERMLTAAARASVTGRL
;
A
#
# COMPACT_ATOMS: atom_id res chain seq x y z
N MET A 1 13.89 23.45 -20.04
CA MET A 1 14.08 24.50 -19.02
C MET A 1 13.17 25.66 -19.36
N SER A 2 12.01 25.72 -18.70
CA SER A 2 11.15 26.89 -18.57
C SER A 2 10.53 26.82 -17.17
N GLU A 3 10.76 27.88 -16.39
CA GLU A 3 10.03 28.42 -15.22
C GLU A 3 9.12 27.46 -14.43
N SER A 4 9.44 27.31 -13.14
CA SER A 4 8.88 26.37 -12.14
C SER A 4 7.51 25.79 -12.50
N GLY A 5 7.45 24.48 -12.81
CA GLY A 5 6.20 23.73 -13.03
C GLY A 5 5.30 23.61 -11.80
N LEU A 6 5.60 24.34 -10.73
CA LEU A 6 4.81 24.42 -9.49
C LEU A 6 3.55 25.24 -9.71
N THR A 7 2.38 24.67 -9.39
CA THR A 7 1.15 25.46 -9.32
C THR A 7 1.27 26.49 -8.19
N ARG A 8 0.65 27.66 -8.36
CA ARG A 8 0.63 28.71 -7.31
C ARG A 8 0.14 28.17 -5.97
N LYS A 9 -0.81 27.23 -5.99
CA LYS A 9 -1.37 26.59 -4.81
C LYS A 9 -0.33 25.70 -4.12
N LEU A 10 0.34 24.81 -4.86
CA LEU A 10 1.38 23.95 -4.32
C LEU A 10 2.54 24.77 -3.73
N HIS A 11 2.93 25.84 -4.42
CA HIS A 11 3.95 26.78 -3.93
C HIS A 11 3.58 27.41 -2.57
N ASP A 12 2.36 27.95 -2.43
CA ASP A 12 1.87 28.51 -1.16
C ASP A 12 1.84 27.45 -0.04
N LEU A 13 1.39 26.24 -0.35
CA LEU A 13 1.35 25.14 0.61
C LEU A 13 2.74 24.71 1.10
N LEU A 14 3.72 24.60 0.21
CA LEU A 14 5.11 24.26 0.57
C LEU A 14 5.76 25.35 1.44
N HIS A 15 5.48 26.62 1.14
CA HIS A 15 5.88 27.74 2.01
C HIS A 15 5.29 27.60 3.42
N ARG A 16 3.98 27.35 3.53
CA ARG A 16 3.31 27.13 4.82
C ARG A 16 3.91 25.95 5.58
N GLU A 17 4.15 24.82 4.90
CA GLU A 17 4.81 23.65 5.50
C GLU A 17 6.18 24.02 6.08
N ALA A 18 7.01 24.73 5.31
CA ALA A 18 8.34 25.14 5.74
C ALA A 18 8.28 26.03 6.99
N HIS A 19 7.34 26.99 7.05
CA HIS A 19 7.17 27.85 8.23
C HIS A 19 6.60 27.12 9.44
N LEU A 20 5.69 26.15 9.26
CA LEU A 20 5.24 25.28 10.35
C LEU A 20 6.41 24.50 10.95
N LYS A 21 7.24 23.87 10.10
CA LYS A 21 8.44 23.14 10.54
C LYS A 21 9.45 24.05 11.23
N LEU A 22 9.68 25.25 10.70
CA LEU A 22 10.59 26.23 11.30
C LEU A 22 10.07 26.71 12.67
N CYS A 23 8.76 26.97 12.78
CA CYS A 23 8.12 27.33 14.04
C CYS A 23 8.29 26.21 15.09
N ARG A 24 8.04 24.96 14.70
CA ARG A 24 8.26 23.79 15.58
C ARG A 24 9.72 23.71 16.02
N ALA A 25 10.67 23.85 15.09
CA ALA A 25 12.10 23.79 15.38
C ALA A 25 12.55 24.90 16.35
N GLN A 26 11.95 26.09 16.28
CA GLN A 26 12.21 27.19 17.21
C GLN A 26 11.52 27.01 18.57
N LEU A 27 10.28 26.50 18.60
CA LEU A 27 9.50 26.33 19.83
C LEU A 27 10.00 25.16 20.69
N THR A 28 10.41 24.05 20.06
CA THR A 28 10.82 22.82 20.76
C THR A 28 11.92 23.05 21.82
N PRO A 29 13.07 23.69 21.50
CA PRO A 29 14.12 23.92 22.49
C PRO A 29 13.66 24.87 23.60
N VAL A 30 12.93 25.93 23.26
CA VAL A 30 12.43 26.93 24.21
C VAL A 30 11.41 26.31 25.17
N TRP A 31 10.52 25.46 24.67
CA TRP A 31 9.58 24.70 25.49
C TRP A 31 10.34 23.79 26.45
N THR A 32 11.28 22.99 25.94
CA THR A 32 12.06 22.07 26.76
C THR A 32 12.80 22.79 27.89
N GLU A 33 13.37 23.96 27.61
CA GLU A 33 14.02 24.82 28.61
C GLU A 33 13.02 25.33 29.66
N LYS A 34 11.86 25.85 29.23
CA LYS A 34 10.84 26.37 30.16
C LYS A 34 10.19 25.30 31.02
N GLU A 35 10.02 24.09 30.51
CA GLU A 35 9.61 22.96 31.32
C GLU A 35 10.67 22.59 32.36
N ALA A 36 11.95 22.59 31.99
CA ALA A 36 13.03 22.33 32.93
C ALA A 36 13.07 23.42 34.02
N GLU A 37 12.89 24.69 33.65
CA GLU A 37 12.78 25.82 34.58
C GLU A 37 11.59 25.63 35.55
N LEU A 38 10.41 25.26 35.04
CA LEU A 38 9.23 24.99 35.85
C LEU A 38 9.49 23.85 36.85
N ARG A 39 10.05 22.73 36.37
CA ARG A 39 10.41 21.59 37.24
C ARG A 39 11.44 22.00 38.29
N ALA A 40 12.44 22.80 37.93
CA ALA A 40 13.43 23.30 38.88
C ALA A 40 12.81 24.23 39.93
N LEU A 41 11.90 25.12 39.56
CA LEU A 41 11.17 26.00 40.48
C LEU A 41 10.25 25.20 41.43
N GLN A 42 9.61 24.16 40.93
CA GLN A 42 8.78 23.26 41.74
C GLN A 42 9.64 22.42 42.71
N ALA A 43 10.82 21.96 42.27
CA ALA A 43 11.76 21.19 43.08
C ALA A 43 12.50 22.05 44.13
N THR A 44 12.78 23.31 43.83
CA THR A 44 13.44 24.26 44.75
C THR A 44 12.47 24.92 45.73
N ARG A 45 11.27 24.35 45.91
CA ARG A 45 10.30 24.79 46.90
C ARG A 45 10.96 24.93 48.27
N PRO A 46 11.11 26.15 48.83
CA PRO A 46 11.87 26.34 50.05
C PRO A 46 11.27 25.57 51.22
N PRO A 47 12.05 24.76 51.97
CA PRO A 47 11.58 24.22 53.23
C PRO A 47 11.23 25.40 54.15
N PHE A 48 10.07 25.33 54.81
CA PHE A 48 9.53 26.40 55.67
C PHE A 48 9.09 27.70 54.97
N MET A 49 8.43 27.60 53.82
CA MET A 49 7.75 28.75 53.16
C MET A 49 6.92 29.64 54.09
N ALA A 50 6.34 29.09 55.18
CA ALA A 50 5.58 29.85 56.17
C ALA A 50 6.42 30.86 56.98
N ILE A 51 7.73 30.59 57.14
CA ILE A 51 8.67 31.38 57.94
C ILE A 51 9.35 32.48 57.09
N LEU A 52 9.36 32.33 55.76
CA LEU A 52 9.93 33.33 54.86
C LEU A 52 9.15 34.64 54.85
N SER A 53 9.84 35.74 54.56
CA SER A 53 9.22 37.06 54.43
C SER A 53 8.12 37.04 53.37
N ARG A 54 7.08 37.85 53.57
CA ARG A 54 5.94 37.96 52.65
C ARG A 54 6.39 38.24 51.21
N LYS A 55 7.38 39.13 51.05
CA LYS A 55 7.97 39.49 49.76
C LYS A 55 8.58 38.28 49.04
N VAL A 56 9.37 37.45 49.73
CA VAL A 56 10.01 36.27 49.12
C VAL A 56 8.98 35.22 48.69
N ARG A 57 7.90 35.05 49.47
CA ARG A 57 6.78 34.17 49.10
C ARG A 57 6.03 34.66 47.87
N GLU A 58 5.73 35.95 47.82
CA GLU A 58 5.06 36.59 46.68
C GLU A 58 5.93 36.53 45.42
N ASP A 59 7.24 36.79 45.53
CA ASP A 59 8.18 36.69 44.41
C ASP A 59 8.28 35.26 43.85
N HIS A 60 8.39 34.25 44.72
CA HIS A 60 8.45 32.84 44.28
C HIS A 60 7.12 32.41 43.62
N ARG A 61 5.97 32.79 44.21
CA ARG A 61 4.65 32.51 43.62
C ARG A 61 4.48 33.23 42.27
N GLY A 62 4.94 34.47 42.16
CA GLY A 62 4.89 35.25 40.93
C GLY A 62 5.73 34.61 39.83
N LYS A 63 6.97 34.19 40.14
CA LYS A 63 7.85 33.47 39.20
C LYS A 63 7.22 32.16 38.75
N LEU A 64 6.73 31.35 39.69
CA LEU A 64 6.08 30.07 39.38
C LEU A 64 4.90 30.29 38.42
N SER A 65 4.01 31.23 38.74
CA SER A 65 2.84 31.53 37.90
C SER A 65 3.22 32.05 36.52
N ALA A 66 4.24 32.91 36.41
CA ALA A 66 4.72 33.41 35.13
C ALA A 66 5.33 32.29 34.26
N THR A 67 6.11 31.39 34.87
CA THR A 67 6.69 30.24 34.16
C THR A 67 5.62 29.23 33.75
N GLU A 68 4.62 28.95 34.61
CA GLU A 68 3.46 28.11 34.27
C GLU A 68 2.68 28.67 33.08
N GLN A 69 2.38 29.98 33.07
CA GLN A 69 1.72 30.64 31.94
C GLN A 69 2.57 30.62 30.66
N SER A 70 3.90 30.67 30.80
CA SER A 70 4.80 30.56 29.64
C SER A 70 4.78 29.15 29.04
N VAL A 71 4.84 28.12 29.88
CA VAL A 71 4.78 26.72 29.45
C VAL A 71 3.43 26.43 28.81
N GLU A 72 2.32 26.86 29.41
CA GLU A 72 0.97 26.63 28.85
C GLU A 72 0.80 27.32 27.48
N ARG A 73 1.31 28.55 27.30
CA ARG A 73 1.31 29.20 25.99
C ARG A 73 2.10 28.43 24.93
N MET A 74 3.24 27.83 25.31
CA MET A 74 4.05 27.02 24.39
C MET A 74 3.35 25.70 24.04
N ARG A 75 2.72 25.06 25.03
CA ARG A 75 1.90 23.85 24.86
C ARG A 75 0.79 24.08 23.85
N GLN A 76 0.03 25.17 24.00
CA GLN A 76 -1.05 25.54 23.07
C GLN A 76 -0.55 25.77 21.64
N ARG A 77 0.59 26.45 21.47
CA ARG A 77 1.19 26.66 20.15
C ARG A 77 1.59 25.34 19.49
N MET A 78 2.10 24.39 20.26
CA MET A 78 2.52 23.10 19.75
C MET A 78 1.33 22.19 19.42
N GLU A 79 0.29 22.21 20.25
CA GLU A 79 -0.99 21.56 19.93
C GLU A 79 -1.57 22.11 18.61
N MET A 80 -1.48 23.42 18.36
CA MET A 80 -1.89 24.01 17.09
C MET A 80 -1.05 23.50 15.91
N LEU A 81 0.27 23.38 16.07
CA LEU A 81 1.14 22.81 15.03
C LEU A 81 0.81 21.33 14.76
N ASP A 82 0.53 20.54 15.80
CA ASP A 82 0.12 19.13 15.68
C ASP A 82 -1.20 18.98 14.91
N LEU A 83 -2.08 19.97 14.96
CA LEU A 83 -3.32 20.01 14.17
C LEU A 83 -3.08 20.46 12.72
N CYS A 84 -2.25 21.48 12.51
CA CYS A 84 -2.07 22.10 11.20
C CYS A 84 -1.18 21.28 10.25
N GLU A 85 -0.07 20.73 10.75
CA GLU A 85 0.93 20.05 9.92
C GLU A 85 0.36 18.85 9.12
N PRO A 86 -0.43 17.94 9.71
CA PRO A 86 -1.01 16.82 8.94
C PRO A 86 -1.98 17.28 7.84
N HIS A 87 -2.69 18.40 8.07
CA HIS A 87 -3.64 18.93 7.10
C HIS A 87 -2.92 19.56 5.91
N ILE A 88 -1.86 20.32 6.17
CA ILE A 88 -1.01 20.88 5.11
C ILE A 88 -0.30 19.77 4.34
N ALA A 89 0.25 18.77 5.04
CA ALA A 89 0.87 17.61 4.42
C ALA A 89 -0.07 16.89 3.45
N ARG A 90 -1.32 16.62 3.86
CA ARG A 90 -2.33 16.01 2.99
C ARG A 90 -2.65 16.88 1.76
N MET A 91 -2.81 18.18 1.95
CA MET A 91 -3.10 19.09 0.83
C MET A 91 -1.93 19.16 -0.16
N ILE A 92 -0.69 19.08 0.32
CA ILE A 92 0.49 19.02 -0.55
C ILE A 92 0.53 17.71 -1.32
N GLU A 93 0.30 16.57 -0.65
CA GLU A 93 0.25 15.26 -1.30
C GLU A 93 -0.79 15.24 -2.44
N GLU A 94 -1.99 15.75 -2.19
CA GLU A 94 -3.06 15.86 -3.19
C GLU A 94 -2.67 16.73 -4.39
N GLU A 95 -2.04 17.88 -4.16
CA GLU A 95 -1.61 18.78 -5.23
C GLU A 95 -0.44 18.22 -6.05
N ILE A 96 0.53 17.57 -5.39
CA ILE A 96 1.63 16.89 -6.07
C ILE A 96 1.08 15.74 -6.91
N GLU A 97 0.17 14.93 -6.35
CA GLU A 97 -0.46 13.84 -7.11
C GLU A 97 -1.20 14.37 -8.34
N SER A 98 -1.95 15.47 -8.20
CA SER A 98 -2.63 16.12 -9.34
C SER A 98 -1.62 16.56 -10.40
N LEU A 99 -0.53 17.21 -9.98
CA LEU A 99 0.53 17.64 -10.89
C LEU A 99 1.17 16.47 -11.62
N LEU A 100 1.52 15.40 -10.91
CA LEU A 100 2.12 14.20 -11.49
C LEU A 100 1.18 13.52 -12.49
N ARG A 101 -0.13 13.49 -12.20
CA ARG A 101 -1.14 12.97 -13.14
C ARG A 101 -1.29 13.82 -14.40
N GLU A 102 -0.98 15.12 -14.35
CA GLU A 102 -1.07 16.00 -15.52
C GLU A 102 0.22 16.03 -16.34
N SER A 103 1.38 15.93 -15.67
CA SER A 103 2.69 16.22 -16.27
C SER A 103 3.62 15.01 -16.43
N CYS A 104 3.32 13.87 -15.79
CA CYS A 104 4.16 12.66 -15.81
C CYS A 104 3.36 11.44 -16.31
N PRO A 105 3.41 11.13 -17.62
CA PRO A 105 2.78 9.94 -18.19
C PRO A 105 3.21 8.65 -17.49
N GLU A 106 4.47 8.53 -17.09
CA GLU A 106 5.04 7.38 -16.41
C GLU A 106 4.37 7.11 -15.06
N TYR A 107 3.98 8.17 -14.34
CA TYR A 107 3.23 8.05 -13.10
C TYR A 107 1.82 7.50 -13.35
N ILE A 108 1.13 7.98 -14.40
CA ILE A 108 -0.19 7.48 -14.79
C ILE A 108 -0.12 6.00 -15.20
N GLU A 109 0.87 5.64 -16.01
CA GLU A 109 1.08 4.26 -16.45
C GLU A 109 1.36 3.33 -15.27
N SER A 110 2.15 3.78 -14.29
CA SER A 110 2.43 3.04 -13.07
C SER A 110 1.18 2.85 -12.20
N LEU A 111 0.32 3.88 -12.10
CA LEU A 111 -0.98 3.77 -11.45
C LEU A 111 -1.94 2.84 -12.19
N ALA A 112 -1.89 2.81 -13.53
CA ALA A 112 -2.67 1.88 -14.33
C ALA A 112 -2.16 0.44 -14.15
N ALA A 113 -0.84 0.24 -14.07
CA ALA A 113 -0.22 -1.05 -13.80
C ALA A 113 -0.65 -1.63 -12.44
N LEU A 114 -0.81 -0.80 -11.40
CA LEU A 114 -1.37 -1.27 -10.11
C LEU A 114 -2.75 -1.92 -10.26
N ARG A 115 -3.59 -1.41 -11.17
CA ARG A 115 -4.95 -1.93 -11.39
C ARG A 115 -4.97 -3.29 -12.09
N GLN A 116 -3.87 -3.68 -12.75
CA GLN A 116 -3.77 -4.99 -13.42
C GLN A 116 -3.87 -6.17 -12.43
N LYS A 117 -3.65 -5.93 -11.13
CA LYS A 117 -3.94 -6.93 -10.09
C LYS A 117 -5.40 -7.39 -10.13
N GLU A 118 -6.36 -6.50 -10.37
CA GLU A 118 -7.79 -6.88 -10.41
C GLU A 118 -8.05 -7.86 -11.55
N ASP A 119 -7.46 -7.61 -12.72
CA ASP A 119 -7.55 -8.54 -13.84
C ASP A 119 -6.85 -9.86 -13.53
N TRP A 120 -5.68 -9.82 -12.89
CA TRP A 120 -4.99 -11.03 -12.43
C TRP A 120 -5.83 -11.83 -11.41
N LEU A 121 -6.52 -11.17 -10.47
CA LEU A 121 -7.42 -11.82 -9.51
C LEU A 121 -8.62 -12.48 -10.21
N ARG A 122 -9.20 -11.82 -11.23
CA ARG A 122 -10.24 -12.44 -12.06
C ARG A 122 -9.72 -13.69 -12.78
N CYS A 123 -8.45 -13.68 -13.22
CA CYS A 123 -7.82 -14.87 -13.78
C CYS A 123 -7.68 -15.99 -12.75
N LEU A 124 -7.28 -15.65 -11.52
CA LEU A 124 -7.17 -16.62 -10.43
C LEU A 124 -8.51 -17.26 -10.08
N GLU A 125 -9.61 -16.50 -10.12
CA GLU A 125 -10.97 -17.01 -9.91
C GLU A 125 -11.41 -17.96 -11.03
N ARG A 126 -11.18 -17.58 -12.30
CA ARG A 126 -11.42 -18.46 -13.44
C ARG A 126 -10.57 -19.72 -13.36
N PHE A 127 -9.30 -19.59 -12.99
CA PHE A 127 -8.39 -20.71 -12.79
C PHE A 127 -8.92 -21.69 -11.74
N GLY A 128 -9.45 -21.20 -10.61
CA GLY A 128 -10.11 -22.04 -9.61
C GLY A 128 -11.30 -22.82 -10.17
N ALA A 129 -12.17 -22.16 -10.93
CA ALA A 129 -13.29 -22.82 -11.59
C ALA A 129 -12.80 -23.89 -12.60
N LYS A 130 -11.77 -23.59 -13.40
CA LYS A 130 -11.20 -24.52 -14.38
C LYS A 130 -10.49 -25.71 -13.74
N ILE A 131 -9.77 -25.50 -12.64
CA ILE A 131 -9.17 -26.61 -11.87
C ILE A 131 -10.25 -27.52 -11.30
N PHE A 132 -11.36 -26.97 -10.81
CA PHE A 132 -12.47 -27.77 -10.31
C PHE A 132 -13.13 -28.59 -11.43
N GLU A 133 -13.41 -27.98 -12.58
CA GLU A 133 -13.93 -28.67 -13.78
C GLU A 133 -12.98 -29.80 -14.23
N PHE A 134 -11.68 -29.52 -14.27
CA PHE A 134 -10.67 -30.50 -14.64
C PHE A 134 -10.60 -31.66 -13.63
N THR A 135 -10.62 -31.37 -12.32
CA THR A 135 -10.64 -32.40 -11.28
C THR A 135 -11.85 -33.33 -11.40
N ARG A 136 -13.02 -32.76 -11.73
CA ARG A 136 -14.24 -33.55 -12.00
C ARG A 136 -14.09 -34.42 -13.25
N ALA A 137 -13.51 -33.87 -14.33
CA ALA A 137 -13.26 -34.62 -15.55
C ALA A 137 -12.31 -35.80 -15.30
N LEU A 138 -11.25 -35.60 -14.50
CA LEU A 138 -10.33 -36.67 -14.09
C LEU A 138 -11.03 -37.77 -13.30
N GLY A 139 -11.90 -37.42 -12.36
CA GLY A 139 -12.69 -38.40 -11.60
C GLY A 139 -13.60 -39.24 -12.51
N ASN A 140 -14.23 -38.61 -13.51
CA ASN A 140 -15.05 -39.31 -14.49
C ASN A 140 -14.23 -40.27 -15.36
N VAL A 141 -13.08 -39.80 -15.89
CA VAL A 141 -12.17 -40.64 -16.67
C VAL A 141 -11.69 -41.82 -15.85
N ARG A 142 -11.26 -41.60 -14.61
CA ARG A 142 -10.79 -42.67 -13.73
C ARG A 142 -11.84 -43.78 -13.59
N ASN A 143 -13.10 -43.42 -13.36
CA ASN A 143 -14.19 -44.38 -13.21
C ASN A 143 -14.49 -45.14 -14.51
N LEU A 144 -14.55 -44.44 -15.65
CA LEU A 144 -14.81 -45.03 -16.97
C LEU A 144 -13.63 -45.88 -17.47
N ALA A 145 -12.40 -45.48 -17.17
CA ALA A 145 -11.20 -46.25 -17.44
C ALA A 145 -11.26 -47.59 -16.71
N CYS A 146 -11.70 -47.62 -15.44
CA CYS A 146 -11.81 -48.88 -14.68
C CYS A 146 -12.86 -49.84 -15.24
N SER A 147 -14.05 -49.34 -15.59
CA SER A 147 -15.15 -50.18 -16.10
C SER A 147 -15.00 -50.53 -17.58
N GLY A 148 -14.30 -49.70 -18.35
CA GLY A 148 -14.14 -49.81 -19.80
C GLY A 148 -12.82 -50.44 -20.25
N TYR A 149 -12.01 -51.03 -19.36
CA TYR A 149 -10.70 -51.57 -19.73
C TYR A 149 -10.73 -53.07 -20.06
N ALA A 150 -10.30 -53.42 -21.27
CA ALA A 150 -10.15 -54.80 -21.69
C ALA A 150 -8.75 -55.33 -21.30
N ARG A 151 -8.64 -56.04 -20.17
CA ARG A 151 -7.36 -56.55 -19.64
C ARG A 151 -6.60 -57.47 -20.61
N GLN A 152 -7.31 -58.21 -21.46
CA GLN A 152 -6.70 -59.17 -22.39
C GLN A 152 -6.00 -58.48 -23.58
N SER A 153 -6.52 -57.34 -24.02
CA SER A 153 -5.95 -56.56 -25.12
C SER A 153 -5.19 -55.33 -24.66
N ASN A 154 -5.27 -54.99 -23.36
CA ASN A 154 -4.66 -53.80 -22.76
C ASN A 154 -5.20 -52.48 -23.36
N VAL A 155 -6.48 -52.47 -23.78
CA VAL A 155 -7.12 -51.35 -24.50
C VAL A 155 -8.29 -50.76 -23.70
N TYR A 156 -8.40 -49.43 -23.71
CA TYR A 156 -9.55 -48.68 -23.20
C TYR A 156 -10.71 -48.68 -24.19
N SER A 157 -11.95 -48.77 -23.69
CA SER A 157 -13.16 -48.62 -24.49
C SER A 157 -13.25 -47.25 -25.16
N SER A 158 -14.06 -47.15 -26.21
CA SER A 158 -14.36 -45.88 -26.88
C SER A 158 -14.90 -44.81 -25.91
N GLY A 159 -15.74 -45.20 -24.96
CA GLY A 159 -16.27 -44.31 -23.92
C GLY A 159 -15.18 -43.78 -22.97
N ALA A 160 -14.24 -44.62 -22.57
CA ALA A 160 -13.09 -44.19 -21.77
C ALA A 160 -12.18 -43.24 -22.57
N LEU A 161 -11.92 -43.55 -23.84
CA LEU A 161 -11.13 -42.68 -24.73
C LEU A 161 -11.80 -41.32 -24.97
N GLN A 162 -13.12 -41.26 -25.09
CA GLN A 162 -13.87 -40.01 -25.17
C GLN A 162 -13.74 -39.20 -23.88
N ALA A 163 -13.84 -39.85 -22.72
CA ALA A 163 -13.66 -39.18 -21.44
C ALA A 163 -12.23 -38.61 -21.31
N PHE A 164 -11.20 -39.32 -21.75
CA PHE A 164 -9.83 -38.80 -21.81
C PHE A 164 -9.76 -37.51 -22.65
N GLY A 165 -10.48 -37.42 -23.76
CA GLY A 165 -10.59 -36.21 -24.57
C GLY A 165 -11.18 -35.03 -23.77
N ILE A 166 -12.27 -35.26 -23.02
CA ILE A 166 -12.88 -34.23 -22.16
C ILE A 166 -11.92 -33.76 -21.06
N ALA A 167 -11.20 -34.69 -20.42
CA ALA A 167 -10.20 -34.32 -19.41
C ALA A 167 -9.02 -33.55 -20.02
N TYR A 168 -8.61 -33.88 -21.24
CA TYR A 168 -7.58 -33.15 -21.97
C TYR A 168 -8.03 -31.72 -22.30
N GLU A 169 -9.25 -31.52 -22.81
CA GLU A 169 -9.80 -30.19 -23.09
C GLU A 169 -9.90 -29.34 -21.81
N ALA A 170 -10.33 -29.95 -20.70
CA ALA A 170 -10.38 -29.27 -19.41
C ALA A 170 -8.97 -28.91 -18.90
N ALA A 171 -7.97 -29.79 -19.07
CA ALA A 171 -6.58 -29.50 -18.76
C ALA A 171 -6.04 -28.33 -19.59
N GLN A 172 -6.34 -28.30 -20.88
CA GLN A 172 -5.94 -27.23 -21.79
C GLN A 172 -6.53 -25.89 -21.34
N ALA A 173 -7.80 -25.85 -20.95
CA ALA A 173 -8.43 -24.64 -20.44
C ALA A 173 -7.76 -24.11 -19.16
N VAL A 174 -7.30 -25.00 -18.27
CA VAL A 174 -6.51 -24.61 -17.09
C VAL A 174 -5.17 -23.98 -17.52
N GLU A 175 -4.44 -24.61 -18.44
CA GLU A 175 -3.15 -24.12 -18.91
C GLU A 175 -3.24 -22.80 -19.70
N GLU A 176 -4.33 -22.57 -20.42
CA GLU A 176 -4.61 -21.28 -21.07
C GLU A 176 -4.78 -20.15 -20.05
N GLU A 177 -5.49 -20.41 -18.95
CA GLU A 177 -5.67 -19.43 -17.88
C GLU A 177 -4.36 -19.15 -17.14
N VAL A 178 -3.54 -20.18 -16.89
CA VAL A 178 -2.18 -20.03 -16.33
C VAL A 178 -1.33 -19.10 -17.21
N ARG A 179 -1.28 -19.36 -18.52
CA ARG A 179 -0.54 -18.53 -19.47
C ARG A 179 -1.08 -17.10 -19.54
N PHE A 180 -2.39 -16.91 -19.44
CA PHE A 180 -3.00 -15.59 -19.45
C PHE A 180 -2.65 -14.79 -18.19
N ALA A 181 -2.76 -15.37 -17.00
CA ALA A 181 -2.39 -14.68 -15.76
C ALA A 181 -0.88 -14.36 -15.71
N ASN A 182 -0.03 -15.28 -16.16
CA ASN A 182 1.42 -15.06 -16.21
C ASN A 182 1.78 -13.91 -17.18
N ARG A 183 1.06 -13.77 -18.31
CA ARG A 183 1.22 -12.61 -19.20
C ARG A 183 0.84 -11.28 -18.54
N ILE A 184 -0.20 -11.26 -17.71
CA ILE A 184 -0.57 -10.05 -16.95
C ILE A 184 0.56 -9.67 -15.98
N SER A 185 1.10 -10.64 -15.25
CA SER A 185 2.23 -10.41 -14.34
C SER A 185 3.45 -9.84 -15.08
N ASP A 186 3.80 -10.40 -16.24
CA ASP A 186 4.91 -9.92 -17.06
C ASP A 186 4.67 -8.52 -17.65
N ALA A 187 3.46 -8.25 -18.13
CA ALA A 187 3.08 -6.94 -18.65
C ALA A 187 3.15 -5.87 -17.56
N GLN A 188 2.65 -6.17 -16.36
CA GLN A 188 2.68 -5.26 -15.21
C GLN A 188 4.13 -4.92 -14.83
N LEU A 189 4.98 -5.94 -14.70
CA LEU A 189 6.38 -5.76 -14.38
C LEU A 189 7.13 -4.98 -15.47
N GLY A 190 6.78 -5.20 -16.74
CA GLY A 190 7.30 -4.46 -17.88
C GLY A 190 7.05 -2.95 -17.76
N VAL A 191 5.81 -2.56 -17.41
CA VAL A 191 5.46 -1.14 -17.21
C VAL A 191 6.24 -0.54 -16.04
N PHE A 192 6.31 -1.22 -14.89
CA PHE A 192 7.07 -0.71 -13.75
C PHE A 192 8.56 -0.52 -14.07
N ARG A 193 9.18 -1.49 -14.74
CA ARG A 193 10.60 -1.40 -15.13
C ARG A 193 10.85 -0.28 -16.14
N ALA A 194 9.96 -0.09 -17.10
CA ALA A 194 10.06 0.99 -18.07
C ALA A 194 10.02 2.36 -17.38
N ASN A 195 9.23 2.48 -16.31
CA ASN A 195 9.09 3.69 -15.50
C ASN A 195 10.12 3.80 -14.36
N GLY A 196 11.17 2.97 -14.37
CA GLY A 196 12.26 3.02 -13.37
C GLY A 196 11.87 2.52 -11.97
N ILE A 197 10.69 1.92 -11.81
CA ILE A 197 10.22 1.36 -10.54
C ILE A 197 10.74 -0.07 -10.39
N GLN A 198 11.62 -0.28 -9.41
CA GLN A 198 12.15 -1.60 -9.08
C GLN A 198 11.24 -2.31 -8.09
N THR A 199 10.26 -3.05 -8.61
CA THR A 199 9.28 -3.76 -7.78
C THR A 199 9.18 -5.25 -8.13
N LYS A 200 8.49 -6.01 -7.28
CA LYS A 200 8.24 -7.44 -7.49
C LYS A 200 7.05 -7.64 -8.44
N PRO A 201 7.08 -8.70 -9.27
CA PRO A 201 5.93 -9.06 -10.08
C PRO A 201 4.79 -9.66 -9.25
N LEU A 202 3.58 -9.64 -9.81
CA LEU A 202 2.49 -10.48 -9.31
C LEU A 202 2.92 -11.96 -9.33
N PRO A 203 2.44 -12.77 -8.36
CA PRO A 203 2.84 -14.16 -8.27
C PRO A 203 2.43 -14.91 -9.54
N ARG A 204 3.31 -15.80 -10.00
CA ARG A 204 3.08 -16.60 -11.19
C ARG A 204 2.27 -17.84 -10.83
N LEU A 205 1.34 -18.20 -11.70
CA LEU A 205 0.69 -19.51 -11.64
C LEU A 205 1.69 -20.58 -12.10
N PRO A 206 1.73 -21.75 -11.43
CA PRO A 206 2.59 -22.85 -11.84
C PRO A 206 2.14 -23.40 -13.20
N GLU A 207 3.09 -23.89 -14.01
CA GLU A 207 2.88 -24.51 -15.32
C GLU A 207 3.07 -26.03 -15.22
N PRO A 208 2.04 -26.80 -14.79
CA PRO A 208 2.20 -28.21 -14.43
C PRO A 208 2.22 -29.19 -15.61
N GLY A 209 1.86 -28.77 -16.83
CA GLY A 209 1.76 -29.65 -17.99
C GLY A 209 0.68 -30.73 -17.83
N PHE A 210 -0.53 -30.32 -17.47
CA PHE A 210 -1.68 -31.21 -17.27
C PHE A 210 -2.10 -31.93 -18.55
N THR A 211 -2.05 -31.27 -19.70
CA THR A 211 -2.38 -31.86 -21.00
C THR A 211 -1.44 -33.03 -21.30
N ASP A 212 -0.14 -32.83 -21.12
CA ASP A 212 0.88 -33.87 -21.24
C ASP A 212 0.68 -34.99 -20.22
N TRP A 213 0.30 -34.66 -18.97
CA TRP A 213 0.05 -35.66 -17.95
C TRP A 213 -1.14 -36.55 -18.32
N VAL A 214 -2.27 -35.98 -18.75
CA VAL A 214 -3.45 -36.75 -19.20
C VAL A 214 -3.09 -37.67 -20.38
N ASN A 215 -2.32 -37.17 -21.35
CA ASN A 215 -1.86 -37.95 -22.49
C ASN A 215 -0.95 -39.12 -22.08
N ARG A 216 -0.05 -38.89 -21.12
CA ARG A 216 0.77 -39.97 -20.56
C ARG A 216 -0.09 -41.04 -19.90
N ILE A 217 -1.07 -40.65 -19.08
CA ILE A 217 -1.96 -41.60 -18.38
C ILE A 217 -2.73 -42.47 -19.38
N LYS A 218 -3.19 -41.91 -20.49
CA LYS A 218 -3.90 -42.63 -21.55
C LYS A 218 -3.10 -43.78 -22.15
N ALA A 219 -1.77 -43.69 -22.15
CA ALA A 219 -0.88 -44.73 -22.68
C ALA A 219 -0.52 -45.82 -21.66
N LEU A 220 -0.86 -45.64 -20.38
CA LEU A 220 -0.48 -46.55 -19.31
C LEU A 220 -1.47 -47.72 -19.15
N PRO A 221 -0.99 -48.88 -18.67
CA PRO A 221 -1.86 -49.94 -18.15
C PRO A 221 -2.75 -49.44 -17.01
N LEU A 222 -3.95 -50.02 -16.85
CA LEU A 222 -4.95 -49.51 -15.91
C LEU A 222 -4.43 -49.32 -14.47
N ALA A 223 -3.65 -50.26 -13.95
CA ALA A 223 -3.14 -50.19 -12.58
C ALA A 223 -2.22 -48.97 -12.36
N GLU A 224 -1.34 -48.68 -13.33
CA GLU A 224 -0.46 -47.52 -13.30
C GLU A 224 -1.23 -46.23 -13.56
N ALA A 225 -2.19 -46.26 -14.49
CA ALA A 225 -3.06 -45.14 -14.79
C ALA A 225 -3.87 -44.70 -13.55
N GLN A 226 -4.38 -45.64 -12.75
CA GLN A 226 -5.10 -45.36 -11.50
C GLN A 226 -4.24 -44.57 -10.51
N VAL A 227 -3.00 -45.01 -10.28
CA VAL A 227 -2.06 -44.31 -9.38
C VAL A 227 -1.79 -42.88 -9.88
N GLN A 228 -1.62 -42.71 -11.20
CA GLN A 228 -1.39 -41.40 -11.79
C GLN A 228 -2.64 -40.49 -11.72
N PHE A 229 -3.85 -41.03 -11.88
CA PHE A 229 -5.07 -40.27 -11.67
C PHE A 229 -5.20 -39.78 -10.24
N ASP A 230 -4.94 -40.63 -9.26
CA ASP A 230 -5.02 -40.25 -7.85
C ASP A 230 -3.99 -39.15 -7.52
N ALA A 231 -2.75 -39.31 -7.98
CA ALA A 231 -1.71 -38.29 -7.81
C ALA A 231 -2.08 -36.95 -8.46
N LEU A 232 -2.66 -36.98 -9.66
CA LEU A 232 -3.06 -35.78 -10.38
C LEU A 232 -4.28 -35.11 -9.73
N ILE A 233 -5.29 -35.88 -9.29
CA ILE A 233 -6.45 -35.37 -8.56
C ILE A 233 -6.01 -34.73 -7.23
N ASP A 234 -5.10 -35.35 -6.50
CA ASP A 234 -4.60 -34.79 -5.24
C ASP A 234 -3.74 -33.54 -5.48
N HIS A 235 -3.05 -33.46 -6.62
CA HIS A 235 -2.35 -32.25 -7.02
C HIS A 235 -3.32 -31.11 -7.36
N THR A 236 -4.36 -31.35 -8.15
CA THR A 236 -5.34 -30.31 -8.50
C THR A 236 -6.12 -29.82 -7.29
N LYS A 237 -6.48 -30.72 -6.35
CA LYS A 237 -7.08 -30.34 -5.07
C LYS A 237 -6.15 -29.46 -4.23
N ARG A 238 -4.87 -29.82 -4.10
CA ARG A 238 -3.90 -28.98 -3.37
C ARG A 238 -3.76 -27.60 -3.99
N LEU A 239 -3.66 -27.50 -5.32
CA LEU A 239 -3.64 -26.21 -6.01
C LEU A 239 -4.89 -25.39 -5.72
N HIS A 240 -6.06 -26.02 -5.73
CA HIS A 240 -7.33 -25.34 -5.43
C HIS A 240 -7.41 -24.87 -3.97
N ASP A 241 -7.18 -25.78 -3.03
CA ASP A 241 -7.49 -25.56 -1.61
C ASP A 241 -6.39 -24.77 -0.88
N THR A 242 -5.13 -24.90 -1.31
CA THR A 242 -3.98 -24.23 -0.68
C THR A 242 -3.26 -23.28 -1.61
N GLY A 243 -3.06 -23.65 -2.87
CA GLY A 243 -2.32 -22.82 -3.84
C GLY A 243 -3.03 -21.50 -4.16
N ILE A 244 -4.33 -21.52 -4.42
CA ILE A 244 -5.09 -20.29 -4.73
C ILE A 244 -5.08 -19.29 -3.56
N PRO A 245 -5.41 -19.69 -2.31
CA PRO A 245 -5.30 -18.78 -1.17
C PRO A 245 -3.89 -18.21 -0.96
N GLU A 246 -2.85 -19.03 -1.12
CA GLU A 246 -1.46 -18.59 -0.98
C GLU A 246 -1.09 -17.56 -2.05
N LEU A 247 -1.43 -17.82 -3.32
CA LEU A 247 -1.22 -16.89 -4.42
C LEU A 247 -1.96 -15.57 -4.22
N ARG A 248 -3.18 -15.60 -3.66
CA ARG A 248 -3.92 -14.39 -3.31
C ARG A 248 -3.19 -13.58 -2.22
N ALA A 249 -2.72 -14.23 -1.16
CA ALA A 249 -1.97 -13.58 -0.10
C ALA A 249 -0.65 -12.96 -0.61
N GLN A 250 0.06 -13.67 -1.50
CA GLN A 250 1.27 -13.15 -2.15
C GLN A 250 0.95 -11.92 -3.02
N ALA A 251 -0.16 -11.93 -3.77
CA ALA A 251 -0.59 -10.77 -4.57
C ALA A 251 -1.01 -9.56 -3.72
N ASP A 252 -1.56 -9.78 -2.52
CA ASP A 252 -1.83 -8.73 -1.54
C ASP A 252 -0.55 -8.09 -1.02
N GLN A 253 0.45 -8.92 -0.66
CA GLN A 253 1.76 -8.43 -0.24
C GLN A 253 2.45 -7.63 -1.35
N VAL A 254 2.47 -8.15 -2.58
CA VAL A 254 3.09 -7.47 -3.73
C VAL A 254 2.42 -6.12 -3.99
N GLN A 255 1.09 -6.03 -3.93
CA GLN A 255 0.39 -4.74 -4.12
C GLN A 255 0.77 -3.73 -3.04
N HIS A 256 0.90 -4.16 -1.78
CA HIS A 256 1.30 -3.29 -0.69
C HIS A 256 2.71 -2.71 -0.95
N GLU A 257 3.65 -3.56 -1.36
CA GLU A 257 5.01 -3.16 -1.75
C GLU A 257 4.98 -2.19 -2.94
N GLN A 258 4.29 -2.53 -4.04
CA GLN A 258 4.15 -1.69 -5.24
C GLN A 258 3.52 -0.33 -4.95
N THR A 259 2.51 -0.27 -4.06
CA THR A 259 1.89 1.00 -3.63
C THR A 259 2.90 1.86 -2.85
N GLY A 260 3.73 1.24 -2.01
CA GLY A 260 4.83 1.91 -1.34
C GLY A 260 5.84 2.49 -2.33
N ASP A 261 6.23 1.73 -3.36
CA ASP A 261 7.17 2.18 -4.39
C ASP A 261 6.65 3.40 -5.17
N ILE A 262 5.36 3.42 -5.51
CA ILE A 262 4.74 4.59 -6.18
C ILE A 262 4.62 5.78 -5.23
N ARG A 263 4.34 5.56 -3.94
CA ARG A 263 4.37 6.63 -2.94
C ARG A 263 5.77 7.21 -2.77
N ASN A 264 6.82 6.39 -2.88
CA ASN A 264 8.20 6.87 -2.86
C ASN A 264 8.50 7.80 -4.05
N PHE A 265 7.89 7.54 -5.22
CA PHE A 265 7.97 8.45 -6.37
C PHE A 265 7.34 9.82 -6.05
N LEU A 266 6.13 9.84 -5.46
CA LEU A 266 5.48 11.07 -5.00
C LEU A 266 6.34 11.80 -3.97
N HIS A 267 6.88 11.07 -2.99
CA HIS A 267 7.74 11.64 -1.96
C HIS A 267 9.02 12.24 -2.55
N ALA A 268 9.63 11.60 -3.55
CA ALA A 268 10.79 12.15 -4.24
C ALA A 268 10.47 13.48 -4.93
N ALA A 269 9.30 13.58 -5.60
CA ALA A 269 8.82 14.84 -6.17
C ALA A 269 8.59 15.90 -5.09
N TRP A 270 8.01 15.52 -3.95
CA TRP A 270 7.82 16.43 -2.82
C TRP A 270 9.14 17.00 -2.30
N GLU A 271 10.16 16.16 -2.06
CA GLU A 271 11.46 16.65 -1.60
C GLU A 271 12.13 17.57 -2.63
N GLN A 272 11.98 17.27 -3.93
CA GLN A 272 12.46 18.16 -4.97
C GLN A 272 11.78 19.54 -4.90
N PHE A 273 10.46 19.58 -4.80
CA PHE A 273 9.74 20.85 -4.69
C PHE A 273 10.05 21.62 -3.40
N ARG A 274 10.30 20.93 -2.29
CA ARG A 274 10.81 21.57 -1.06
C ARG A 274 12.15 22.24 -1.30
N ALA A 275 13.07 21.57 -2.01
CA ALA A 275 14.36 22.15 -2.34
C ALA A 275 14.23 23.39 -3.26
N GLU A 276 13.24 23.39 -4.16
CA GLU A 276 12.94 24.53 -5.05
C GLU A 276 12.45 25.77 -4.27
N VAL A 277 11.57 25.60 -3.27
CA VAL A 277 11.06 26.74 -2.47
C VAL A 277 11.98 27.16 -1.32
N ALA A 278 12.93 26.30 -0.91
CA ALA A 278 13.80 26.55 0.24
C ALA A 278 14.53 27.92 0.25
N PRO A 279 15.04 28.44 -0.88
CA PRO A 279 15.69 29.75 -0.92
C PRO A 279 14.79 30.94 -0.57
N GLU A 280 13.47 30.77 -0.65
CA GLU A 280 12.48 31.82 -0.42
C GLU A 280 11.97 31.87 1.02
N ILE A 281 12.38 30.92 1.87
CA ILE A 281 11.88 30.79 3.24
C ILE A 281 12.65 31.74 4.16
N PHE A 282 11.99 32.84 4.57
CA PHE A 282 12.57 33.83 5.47
C PHE A 282 12.07 33.69 6.91
N PRO A 283 12.94 33.42 7.90
CA PRO A 283 12.50 33.19 9.29
C PRO A 283 11.64 34.30 9.90
N GLY A 284 11.82 35.55 9.45
CA GLY A 284 11.04 36.71 9.93
C GLY A 284 9.54 36.65 9.60
N ASP A 285 9.13 35.87 8.59
CA ASP A 285 7.72 35.73 8.20
C ASP A 285 6.97 34.61 8.94
N THR A 286 7.69 33.83 9.76
CA THR A 286 7.17 32.59 10.37
C THR A 286 5.93 32.82 11.22
N GLU A 287 5.93 33.81 12.12
CA GLU A 287 4.78 34.06 12.99
C GLU A 287 3.53 34.43 12.19
N ARG A 288 3.70 35.26 11.16
CA ARG A 288 2.60 35.67 10.28
C ARG A 288 2.05 34.48 9.51
N LEU A 289 2.91 33.70 8.87
CA LEU A 289 2.49 32.59 8.00
C LEU A 289 1.88 31.43 8.77
N VAL A 290 2.36 31.15 9.98
CA VAL A 290 1.74 30.16 10.87
C VAL A 290 0.33 30.61 11.27
N ALA A 291 0.16 31.85 11.69
CA ALA A 291 -1.15 32.40 12.05
C ALA A 291 -2.12 32.51 10.85
N ASP A 292 -1.62 32.81 9.66
CA ASP A 292 -2.40 32.77 8.42
C ASP A 292 -2.85 31.34 8.09
N THR A 293 -1.98 30.34 8.33
CA THR A 293 -2.27 28.93 8.05
C THR A 293 -3.33 28.37 8.98
N GLU A 294 -3.25 28.67 10.28
CA GLU A 294 -4.28 28.31 11.25
C GLU A 294 -5.65 28.91 10.85
N ARG A 295 -5.67 30.20 10.47
CA ARG A 295 -6.89 30.88 10.01
C ARG A 295 -7.47 30.25 8.75
N MET A 296 -6.62 29.92 7.77
CA MET A 296 -7.02 29.26 6.54
C MET A 296 -7.70 27.90 6.83
N LEU A 297 -7.06 27.06 7.64
CA LEU A 297 -7.59 25.74 7.99
C LEU A 297 -8.87 25.83 8.81
N THR A 298 -8.94 26.79 9.75
CA THR A 298 -10.15 27.05 10.55
C THR A 298 -11.32 27.53 9.66
N ALA A 299 -11.05 28.40 8.69
CA ALA A 299 -12.06 28.87 7.75
C ALA A 299 -12.56 27.74 6.84
N ALA A 300 -11.64 26.91 6.33
CA ALA A 300 -12.00 25.75 5.52
C ALA A 300 -12.85 24.73 6.30
N ALA A 301 -12.49 24.45 7.55
CA ALA A 301 -13.26 23.58 8.43
C ALA A 301 -14.69 24.13 8.65
N ARG A 302 -14.83 25.42 8.94
CA ARG A 302 -16.13 26.07 9.12
C ARG A 302 -17.00 25.98 7.87
N ALA A 303 -16.44 26.26 6.70
CA ALA A 303 -17.16 26.17 5.43
C ALA A 303 -17.66 24.74 5.14
N SER A 304 -16.86 23.73 5.47
CA SER A 304 -17.21 22.32 5.26
C SER A 304 -18.33 21.82 6.18
N VAL A 305 -18.42 22.35 7.40
CA VAL A 305 -19.47 22.01 8.38
C VAL A 305 -20.82 22.66 8.01
N THR A 306 -20.79 23.85 7.43
CA THR A 306 -22.00 24.54 6.93
C THR A 306 -22.54 23.99 5.59
N GLY A 307 -21.85 23.03 4.96
CA GLY A 307 -22.27 22.39 3.71
C GLY A 307 -23.17 21.15 3.86
N ARG A 308 -23.62 20.82 5.08
CA ARG A 308 -24.63 19.80 5.35
C ARG A 308 -25.77 20.40 6.20
N LEU A 309 -26.58 21.24 5.59
CA LEU A 309 -27.96 21.52 6.02
C LEU A 309 -28.85 21.51 4.78
#